data_AF-A0A352YZD1-F1
#
_entry.id   AF-A0A352YZD1-F1
#
_cell.length_a   1.000
_cell.length_b   1.000
_cell.length_c   1.000
_cell.angle_alpha   90.00
_cell.angle_beta   90.00
_cell.angle_gamma   90.00
#
_symmetry.space_group_name_H-M   'P 1'
#
loop_
_entity.id
_entity.type
_entity.pdbx_description
1 polymer ?
#
loop_
_entity_poly.entity_id
_entity_poly.type
_entity_poly.pdbx_seq_one_letter_code
_entity_poly.pdbx_strand_id
1 'polypeptide(L)'
;MQPDAPIARGHWFLALEGLGRKEEHLKLVQERLARDPERLAAFQQGLASGGYENAFRSDGDLLAARYEKNPHKSGELSIAGLYRISGDVERAIDWLEKAYEERDGNLPYIGRPIHKILHSNHRFQELCNKLKIPFQSKCP
;
A
#
# COMPACT_ATOMS: atom_id res chain seq x y z
N MET A 1 15.46 -20.09 -5.72
CA MET A 1 14.31 -19.38 -6.31
C MET A 1 14.70 -17.92 -6.47
N GLN A 2 14.50 -17.34 -7.65
CA GLN A 2 14.87 -15.93 -7.90
C GLN A 2 13.92 -14.99 -7.13
N PRO A 3 14.42 -14.01 -6.34
CA PRO A 3 13.58 -13.12 -5.52
C PRO A 3 12.80 -12.05 -6.32
N ASP A 4 13.02 -11.95 -7.62
CA ASP A 4 12.57 -10.85 -8.50
C ASP A 4 11.18 -11.08 -9.13
N ALA A 5 10.48 -12.18 -8.80
CA ALA A 5 9.17 -12.39 -9.37
C ALA A 5 8.17 -11.32 -8.88
N PRO A 6 7.40 -10.64 -9.77
CA PRO A 6 6.33 -9.71 -9.41
C PRO A 6 5.36 -10.18 -8.33
N ILE A 7 5.15 -11.48 -8.25
CA ILE A 7 4.27 -12.19 -7.32
C ILE A 7 4.94 -12.37 -5.94
N ALA A 8 6.27 -12.48 -5.88
CA ALA A 8 7.02 -12.50 -4.62
C ALA A 8 6.89 -11.16 -3.87
N ARG A 9 6.67 -10.04 -4.57
CA ARG A 9 6.61 -8.68 -3.99
C ARG A 9 5.50 -8.50 -2.95
N GLY A 10 4.32 -9.08 -3.17
CA GLY A 10 3.20 -9.00 -2.21
C GLY A 10 3.36 -9.94 -1.02
N HIS A 11 3.99 -11.10 -1.22
CA HIS A 11 4.17 -12.13 -0.19
C HIS A 11 5.36 -11.82 0.74
N TRP A 12 6.42 -11.20 0.22
CA TRP A 12 7.58 -10.77 1.01
C TRP A 12 7.28 -9.61 1.95
N PHE A 13 6.46 -8.65 1.50
CA PHE A 13 6.07 -7.49 2.29
C PHE A 13 5.32 -7.89 3.58
N LEU A 14 4.41 -8.87 3.47
CA LEU A 14 3.67 -9.43 4.60
C LEU A 14 4.52 -10.29 5.52
N ALA A 15 5.44 -11.05 4.92
CA ALA A 15 6.33 -11.94 5.68
C ALA A 15 7.28 -11.12 6.55
N LEU A 16 7.79 -9.98 6.07
CA LEU A 16 8.71 -9.14 6.85
C LEU A 16 7.99 -8.33 7.95
N GLU A 17 6.77 -7.85 7.70
CA GLU A 17 5.93 -7.22 8.73
C GLU A 17 5.51 -8.20 9.83
N GLY A 18 5.09 -9.42 9.46
CA GLY A 18 4.67 -10.45 10.40
C GLY A 18 5.81 -11.11 11.20
N LEU A 19 7.04 -11.08 10.68
CA LEU A 19 8.23 -11.65 11.34
C LEU A 19 9.01 -10.62 12.18
N GLY A 20 8.54 -9.37 12.30
CA GLY A 20 9.25 -8.32 13.04
C GLY A 20 10.55 -7.84 12.37
N ARG A 21 10.79 -8.22 11.11
CA ARG A 21 12.01 -7.90 10.35
C ARG A 21 11.90 -6.52 9.67
N LYS A 22 11.47 -5.52 10.44
CA LYS A 22 11.24 -4.15 9.95
C LYS A 22 12.52 -3.54 9.36
N GLU A 23 13.68 -3.83 9.94
CA GLU A 23 14.98 -3.29 9.49
C GLU A 23 15.37 -3.79 8.10
N GLU A 24 15.23 -5.09 7.84
CA GLU A 24 15.51 -5.67 6.52
C GLU A 24 14.53 -5.17 5.47
N HIS A 25 13.27 -4.98 5.87
CA HIS A 25 12.27 -4.39 5.01
C HIS A 25 12.61 -2.94 4.64
N LEU A 26 13.00 -2.12 5.61
CA LEU A 26 13.43 -0.74 5.38
C LEU A 26 14.60 -0.68 4.41
N LYS A 27 15.60 -1.56 4.55
CA LYS A 27 16.75 -1.63 3.65
C LYS A 27 16.33 -1.92 2.21
N LEU A 28 15.50 -2.95 2.00
CA LEU A 28 15.01 -3.32 0.68
C LEU A 28 14.20 -2.18 0.02
N VAL A 29 13.35 -1.50 0.80
CA VAL A 29 12.56 -0.37 0.30
C VAL A 29 13.49 0.78 -0.09
N GLN A 30 14.47 1.14 0.74
CA GLN A 30 15.40 2.23 0.44
C GLN A 30 16.26 1.94 -0.81
N GLU A 31 16.75 0.71 -0.98
CA GLU A 31 17.49 0.31 -2.19
C GLU A 31 16.64 0.46 -3.47
N ARG A 32 15.34 0.16 -3.37
CA ARG A 32 14.40 0.35 -4.49
C ARG A 32 14.11 1.82 -4.75
N LEU A 33 13.90 2.60 -3.69
CA LEU A 33 13.63 4.03 -3.78
C LEU A 33 14.86 4.82 -4.23
N ALA A 34 16.08 4.28 -4.14
CA ALA A 34 17.29 4.94 -4.66
C ALA A 34 17.23 5.27 -6.16
N ARG A 35 16.37 4.59 -6.93
CA ARG A 35 16.09 4.92 -8.34
C ARG A 35 15.19 6.14 -8.53
N ASP A 36 14.63 6.66 -7.44
CA ASP A 36 13.74 7.81 -7.39
C ASP A 36 14.10 8.68 -6.15
N PRO A 37 15.11 9.56 -6.28
CA PRO A 37 15.68 10.28 -5.15
C PRO A 37 14.68 11.12 -4.35
N GLU A 38 13.66 11.66 -5.00
CA GLU A 38 12.62 12.44 -4.33
C GLU A 38 11.75 11.55 -3.43
N ARG A 39 11.42 10.33 -3.88
CA ARG A 39 10.73 9.34 -3.02
C ARG A 39 11.60 8.86 -1.88
N LEU A 40 12.89 8.61 -2.14
CA LEU A 40 13.81 8.21 -1.07
C LEU A 40 13.92 9.30 0.00
N ALA A 41 14.01 10.58 -0.39
CA ALA A 41 14.06 11.70 0.54
C ALA A 41 12.77 11.82 1.38
N ALA A 42 11.59 11.75 0.74
CA ALA A 42 10.31 11.77 1.46
C ALA A 42 10.19 10.60 2.45
N PHE A 43 10.58 9.40 2.03
CA PHE A 43 10.57 8.20 2.87
C PHE A 43 11.50 8.34 4.08
N GLN A 44 12.74 8.82 3.88
CA GLN A 44 13.71 9.03 4.96
C GLN A 44 13.26 10.14 5.93
N GLN A 45 12.65 11.21 5.43
CA GLN A 45 12.07 12.27 6.26
C GLN A 45 10.91 11.73 7.12
N GLY A 46 10.02 10.93 6.52
CA GLY A 46 8.95 10.26 7.25
C GLY A 46 9.50 9.34 8.34
N LEU A 47 10.52 8.55 8.01
CA LEU A 47 11.19 7.65 8.94
C LEU A 47 11.81 8.40 10.13
N ALA A 48 12.49 9.53 9.87
CA ALA A 48 13.13 10.34 10.90
C ALA A 48 12.13 11.04 11.83
N SER A 49 10.94 11.41 11.32
CA SER A 49 9.95 12.19 12.06
C SER A 49 8.91 11.35 12.82
N GLY A 50 8.64 10.12 12.37
CA GLY A 50 7.58 9.30 12.95
C GLY A 50 7.75 7.79 12.77
N GLY A 51 8.97 7.33 12.45
CA GLY A 51 9.29 5.91 12.37
C GLY A 51 8.71 5.22 11.12
N TYR A 52 8.59 3.90 11.21
CA TYR A 52 8.24 3.02 10.09
C TYR A 52 6.93 3.45 9.42
N GLU A 53 5.88 3.67 10.20
CA GLU A 53 4.55 4.01 9.73
C GLU A 53 4.57 5.36 8.98
N ASN A 54 5.29 6.35 9.51
CA ASN A 54 5.38 7.67 8.90
C ASN A 54 6.26 7.69 7.64
N ALA A 55 7.24 6.78 7.51
CA ALA A 55 8.01 6.60 6.27
C ALA A 55 7.11 6.25 5.08
N PHE A 56 6.21 5.29 5.27
CA PHE A 56 5.25 4.89 4.23
C PHE A 56 4.18 5.95 3.99
N ARG A 57 3.76 6.66 5.04
CA ARG A 57 2.84 7.81 4.88
C ARG A 57 3.46 8.88 3.98
N SER A 58 4.69 9.30 4.24
CA SER A 58 5.35 10.35 3.44
C SER A 58 5.63 9.94 1.99
N ASP A 59 5.96 8.66 1.74
CA ASP A 59 6.06 8.15 0.36
C ASP A 59 4.67 8.14 -0.33
N GLY A 60 3.61 7.77 0.40
CA GLY A 60 2.23 7.83 -0.07
C GLY A 60 1.79 9.25 -0.43
N ASP A 61 2.09 10.23 0.43
CA ASP A 61 1.79 11.65 0.21
C ASP A 61 2.46 12.17 -1.07
N LEU A 62 3.73 11.83 -1.28
CA LEU A 62 4.47 12.24 -2.47
C LEU A 62 3.88 11.59 -3.74
N LEU A 63 3.59 10.29 -3.72
CA LEU A 63 2.99 9.62 -4.88
C LEU A 63 1.58 10.14 -5.18
N ALA A 64 0.78 10.45 -4.15
CA ALA A 64 -0.51 11.10 -4.30
C ALA A 64 -0.38 12.46 -4.99
N ALA A 65 0.54 13.32 -4.54
CA ALA A 65 0.79 14.62 -5.15
C ALA A 65 1.29 14.50 -6.61
N ARG A 66 2.09 13.46 -6.91
CA ARG A 66 2.53 13.18 -8.29
C ARG A 66 1.39 12.69 -9.17
N TYR A 67 0.51 11.86 -8.62
CA TYR A 67 -0.67 11.36 -9.32
C TYR A 67 -1.58 12.52 -9.75
N GLU A 68 -1.83 13.49 -8.87
CA GLU A 68 -2.65 14.67 -9.21
C GLU A 68 -2.09 15.45 -10.40
N LYS A 69 -0.76 15.50 -10.54
CA LYS A 69 -0.08 16.16 -11.67
C LYS A 69 -0.06 15.29 -12.93
N ASN A 70 0.04 13.97 -12.78
CA ASN A 70 0.10 13.03 -13.90
C ASN A 70 -0.38 11.62 -13.47
N PRO A 71 -1.68 11.32 -13.63
CA PRO A 71 -2.30 10.08 -13.16
C PRO A 71 -1.64 8.80 -13.70
N HIS A 72 -1.07 8.84 -14.91
CA HIS A 72 -0.48 7.66 -15.54
C HIS A 72 0.91 7.25 -14.99
N LYS A 73 1.51 8.05 -14.11
CA LYS A 73 2.85 7.78 -13.56
C LYS A 73 2.86 7.00 -12.24
N SER A 74 1.73 6.96 -11.52
CA SER A 74 1.62 6.28 -10.23
C SER A 74 0.33 5.47 -10.22
N GLY A 75 0.37 4.20 -9.81
CA GLY A 75 -0.85 3.39 -9.68
C GLY A 75 -1.56 3.67 -8.37
N GLU A 76 -2.86 3.92 -8.42
CA GLU A 76 -3.76 4.18 -7.30
C GLU A 76 -3.64 3.09 -6.22
N LEU A 77 -3.56 1.82 -6.65
CA LEU A 77 -3.34 0.68 -5.75
C LEU A 77 -1.99 0.70 -5.03
N SER A 78 -0.95 1.26 -5.65
CA SER A 78 0.35 1.42 -4.99
C SER A 78 0.26 2.47 -3.87
N ILE A 79 -0.46 3.56 -4.13
CA ILE A 79 -0.68 4.64 -3.15
C ILE A 79 -1.55 4.13 -1.99
N ALA A 80 -2.64 3.42 -2.29
CA ALA A 80 -3.47 2.76 -1.29
C ALA A 80 -2.65 1.78 -0.42
N GLY A 81 -1.72 1.05 -1.03
CA GLY A 81 -0.80 0.15 -0.34
C GLY A 81 0.06 0.86 0.71
N LEU A 82 0.62 2.02 0.37
CA LEU A 82 1.47 2.82 1.27
C LEU A 82 0.69 3.34 2.47
N TYR A 83 -0.52 3.88 2.24
CA TYR A 83 -1.38 4.33 3.34
C TYR A 83 -1.81 3.17 4.24
N ARG A 84 -2.14 2.00 3.66
CA ARG A 84 -2.44 0.79 4.44
C ARG A 84 -1.28 0.39 5.34
N ILE A 85 -0.04 0.42 4.84
CA ILE A 85 1.17 0.09 5.63
C ILE A 85 1.38 1.10 6.76
N SER A 86 1.13 2.39 6.49
CA SER A 86 1.21 3.43 7.51
C SER A 86 0.09 3.37 8.57
N GLY A 87 -0.87 2.46 8.44
CA GLY A 87 -2.06 2.38 9.29
C GLY A 87 -3.12 3.44 8.99
N ASP A 88 -2.96 4.21 7.92
CA ASP A 88 -3.91 5.26 7.51
C ASP A 88 -5.06 4.64 6.70
N VAL A 89 -6.04 4.11 7.42
CA VAL A 89 -7.15 3.35 6.85
C VAL A 89 -8.02 4.19 5.92
N GLU A 90 -8.34 5.42 6.31
CA GLU A 90 -9.22 6.29 5.52
C GLU A 90 -8.58 6.63 4.18
N ARG A 91 -7.33 7.12 4.17
CA ARG A 91 -6.65 7.44 2.90
C ARG A 91 -6.38 6.20 2.07
N ALA A 92 -6.11 5.04 2.68
CA ALA A 92 -6.00 3.80 1.93
C ALA A 92 -7.30 3.51 1.16
N ILE A 93 -8.46 3.67 1.81
CA ILE A 93 -9.77 3.41 1.20
C ILE A 93 -10.11 4.45 0.13
N ASP A 94 -9.81 5.73 0.35
CA ASP A 94 -10.01 6.79 -0.66
C ASP A 94 -9.31 6.42 -1.98
N TRP A 95 -8.08 5.92 -1.90
CA TRP A 95 -7.32 5.49 -3.09
C TRP A 95 -7.84 4.19 -3.71
N LEU A 96 -8.42 3.28 -2.92
CA LEU A 96 -9.06 2.08 -3.46
C LEU A 96 -10.37 2.41 -4.19
N GLU A 97 -11.17 3.33 -3.66
CA GLU A 97 -12.37 3.83 -4.34
C GLU A 97 -12.01 4.58 -5.62
N LYS A 98 -10.94 5.38 -5.61
CA LYS A 98 -10.43 6.02 -6.83
C LYS A 98 -10.01 4.99 -7.89
N ALA A 99 -9.29 3.95 -7.48
CA ALA A 99 -8.92 2.86 -8.38
C ALA A 99 -10.14 2.12 -8.96
N TYR A 100 -11.27 2.09 -8.23
CA TYR A 100 -12.55 1.58 -8.72
C TYR A 100 -13.17 2.47 -9.79
N GLU A 101 -13.17 3.78 -9.57
CA GLU A 101 -13.66 4.77 -10.54
C GLU A 101 -12.88 4.70 -11.86
N GLU A 102 -11.56 4.59 -11.77
CA GLU A 102 -10.64 4.46 -12.92
C GLU A 102 -10.63 3.06 -13.55
N ARG A 103 -11.41 2.11 -12.99
CA ARG A 103 -11.53 0.72 -13.47
C ARG A 103 -10.17 0.00 -13.55
N ASP A 104 -9.30 0.20 -12.56
CA ASP A 104 -8.01 -0.50 -12.49
C ASP A 104 -8.24 -2.02 -12.49
N GLY A 105 -7.68 -2.72 -13.47
CA GLY A 105 -7.83 -4.17 -13.65
C GLY A 105 -7.25 -5.02 -12.49
N ASN A 106 -6.45 -4.43 -11.61
CA ASN A 106 -5.87 -5.10 -10.45
C ASN A 106 -6.74 -5.02 -9.18
N LEU A 107 -7.83 -4.26 -9.21
CA LEU A 107 -8.72 -4.09 -8.07
C LEU A 107 -9.31 -5.40 -7.50
N PRO A 108 -9.56 -6.47 -8.28
CA PRO A 108 -10.01 -7.76 -7.74
C PRO A 108 -9.09 -8.37 -6.67
N TYR A 109 -7.82 -7.92 -6.55
CA TYR A 109 -6.87 -8.44 -5.57
C TYR A 109 -7.01 -7.85 -4.15
N ILE A 110 -7.92 -6.89 -3.91
CA ILE A 110 -8.09 -6.28 -2.58
C ILE A 110 -8.70 -7.22 -1.53
N GLY A 111 -9.30 -8.36 -1.93
CA GLY A 111 -9.84 -9.35 -0.99
C GLY A 111 -8.80 -10.17 -0.21
N ARG A 112 -7.50 -9.91 -0.42
CA ARG A 112 -6.40 -10.66 0.21
C ARG A 112 -6.28 -10.33 1.71
N PRO A 113 -5.78 -11.27 2.54
CA PRO A 113 -5.59 -11.07 4.00
C PRO A 113 -4.74 -9.86 4.40
N ILE A 114 -3.96 -9.31 3.46
CA ILE A 114 -3.13 -8.11 3.66
C ILE A 114 -3.94 -6.87 4.01
N HIS A 115 -5.21 -6.86 3.60
CA HIS A 115 -6.15 -5.77 3.82
C HIS A 115 -6.97 -5.94 5.10
N LYS A 116 -6.61 -6.88 5.99
CA LYS A 116 -7.32 -7.11 7.27
C LYS A 116 -7.57 -5.83 8.07
N ILE A 117 -6.61 -4.90 8.09
CA ILE A 117 -6.75 -3.60 8.76
C ILE A 117 -7.90 -2.73 8.18
N LEU A 118 -8.29 -2.96 6.92
CA LEU A 118 -9.38 -2.28 6.23
C LEU A 118 -10.74 -2.98 6.40
N HIS A 119 -10.76 -4.27 6.79
CA HIS A 119 -11.98 -5.10 6.77
C HIS A 119 -13.09 -4.61 7.72
N SER A 120 -12.74 -3.89 8.79
CA SER A 120 -13.70 -3.32 9.73
C SER A 120 -14.37 -2.03 9.20
N ASN A 121 -13.81 -1.39 8.18
CA ASN A 121 -14.35 -0.15 7.64
C ASN A 121 -15.51 -0.44 6.68
N HIS A 122 -16.66 0.21 6.89
CA HIS A 122 -17.87 0.00 6.10
C HIS A 122 -17.67 0.30 4.61
N ARG A 123 -16.94 1.36 4.25
CA ARG A 123 -16.65 1.74 2.85
C ARG A 123 -15.86 0.66 2.13
N PHE A 124 -14.91 0.03 2.81
CA PHE A 124 -14.16 -1.10 2.25
C PHE A 124 -15.08 -2.31 1.97
N GLN A 125 -16.01 -2.61 2.89
CA GLN A 125 -16.99 -3.68 2.70
C GLN A 125 -17.90 -3.42 1.51
N GLU A 126 -18.39 -2.19 1.36
CA GLU A 126 -19.20 -1.76 0.21
C GLU A 126 -18.41 -1.90 -1.11
N LEU A 127 -17.14 -1.49 -1.12
CA LEU A 127 -16.28 -1.64 -2.30
C LEU A 127 -16.10 -3.10 -2.70
N CYS A 128 -15.82 -3.99 -1.74
CA CYS A 128 -15.74 -5.43 -2.03
C CYS A 128 -17.07 -6.01 -2.54
N ASN A 129 -18.21 -5.53 -2.01
CA ASN A 129 -19.54 -5.94 -2.47
C ASN A 129 -19.79 -5.50 -3.92
N LYS A 130 -19.43 -4.26 -4.29
CA LYS A 130 -19.51 -3.76 -5.68
C LYS A 130 -18.70 -4.62 -6.65
N LEU A 131 -17.53 -5.08 -6.19
CA LEU A 131 -16.63 -5.93 -6.97
C LEU A 131 -16.98 -7.43 -6.93
N LYS A 132 -17.95 -7.83 -6.11
CA LYS A 132 -18.34 -9.23 -5.86
C LYS A 132 -17.17 -10.11 -5.40
N ILE A 133 -16.27 -9.56 -4.59
CA ILE A 133 -15.09 -10.28 -4.08
C ILE A 133 -15.41 -10.82 -2.68
N PRO A 134 -15.14 -12.10 -2.39
CA PRO A 134 -15.23 -12.59 -1.02
C PRO A 134 -14.09 -11.98 -0.19
N PHE A 135 -14.45 -11.24 0.85
CA PHE A 135 -13.52 -10.83 1.91
C PHE A 135 -14.00 -11.49 3.21
N GLN A 136 -13.11 -12.22 3.91
CA GLN A 136 -13.47 -12.83 5.18
C GLN A 136 -13.69 -11.74 6.23
N SER A 137 -14.94 -11.37 6.40
CA SER A 137 -15.46 -10.54 7.48
C SER A 137 -15.61 -11.43 8.71
N LYS A 138 -14.54 -11.49 9.51
CA LYS A 138 -14.42 -12.11 10.86
C LYS A 138 -14.03 -13.60 10.91
N CYS A 139 -13.11 -13.90 11.83
CA CYS A 139 -13.27 -15.03 12.75
C CYS A 139 -13.78 -14.45 14.10
N PRO A 140 -14.62 -15.20 14.83
CA PRO A 140 -15.15 -14.82 16.15
C PRO A 140 -14.09 -14.63 17.22
#